data_AF-A0A940PYF5-F1
#
_entry.id   AF-A0A940PYF5-F1
#
_cell.length_a   1.000
_cell.length_b   1.000
_cell.length_c   1.000
_cell.angle_alpha   90.00
_cell.angle_beta   90.00
_cell.angle_gamma   90.00
#
_symmetry.space_group_name_H-M   'P 1'
#
loop_
_entity.id
_entity.type
_entity.pdbx_description
1 polymer ?
#
loop_
_entity_poly.entity_id
_entity_poly.type
_entity_poly.pdbx_seq_one_letter_code
_entity_poly.pdbx_strand_id
1 'polypeptide(L)' 'HKTLIPQLIEELKKLGREDIMVIAGGVIPAQDYDFLYKAGVAAIFGPGTSVAKAAVEMMKILLDE' A
#
# COMPACT_ATOMS: atom_id res chain seq x y z
N HIS A 1 9.55 -5.11 -3.35
CA HIS A 1 8.70 -3.91 -3.09
C HIS A 1 9.22 -2.63 -3.74
N LYS A 2 10.51 -2.25 -3.60
CA LYS A 2 11.00 -0.93 -4.08
C LYS A 2 10.98 -0.70 -5.61
N THR A 3 10.83 -1.74 -6.42
CA THR A 3 10.80 -1.64 -7.89
C THR A 3 9.38 -1.80 -8.43
N LEU A 4 8.77 -2.96 -8.19
CA LEU A 4 7.47 -3.31 -8.80
C LEU A 4 6.30 -2.48 -8.24
N ILE A 5 6.34 -2.07 -6.97
CA ILE A 5 5.23 -1.30 -6.38
C ILE A 5 5.19 0.12 -6.95
N PRO A 6 6.31 0.88 -7.00
CA PRO A 6 6.31 2.18 -7.69
C PRO A 6 5.91 2.06 -9.16
N GLN A 7 6.40 1.04 -9.88
CA GLN A 7 6.01 0.82 -11.28
C GLN A 7 4.52 0.56 -11.43
N LEU A 8 3.92 -0.28 -10.57
CA LEU A 8 2.48 -0.52 -10.58
C LEU A 8 1.68 0.77 -10.38
N ILE A 9 2.07 1.59 -9.41
CA ILE A 9 1.39 2.87 -9.12
C ILE A 9 1.53 3.84 -10.31
N GLU A 10 2.71 3.89 -10.92
CA GLU A 10 2.94 4.70 -12.13
C GLU A 10 2.06 4.24 -13.30
N GLU A 11 1.91 2.93 -13.51
CA GLU A 11 1.03 2.39 -14.55
C GLU A 11 -0.45 2.69 -14.27
N LEU A 12 -0.91 2.58 -13.01
CA LEU A 12 -2.26 3.00 -12.62
C LEU A 12 -2.49 4.48 -12.95
N LYS A 13 -1.51 5.33 -12.66
CA LYS A 13 -1.54 6.76 -13.01
C LYS A 13 -1.61 6.99 -14.52
N LYS A 14 -0.83 6.26 -15.33
CA LYS A 14 -0.89 6.35 -16.81
C LYS A 14 -2.27 5.98 -17.37
N LEU A 15 -2.98 5.08 -16.69
CA LEU A 15 -4.35 4.69 -17.02
C LEU A 15 -5.41 5.67 -16.47
N GLY A 16 -5.01 6.76 -15.80
CA GLY A 16 -5.91 7.71 -15.17
C GLY A 16 -6.64 7.15 -13.94
N ARG A 17 -6.06 6.13 -13.28
CA ARG A 17 -6.64 5.43 -12.13
C ARG A 17 -5.89 5.68 -10.82
N GLU A 18 -5.53 6.95 -10.58
CA GLU A 18 -4.92 7.39 -9.31
C GLU A 18 -5.90 7.24 -8.12
N ASP A 19 -7.19 6.98 -8.37
CA ASP A 19 -8.22 6.68 -7.37
C ASP A 19 -8.07 5.29 -6.73
N ILE A 20 -7.33 4.36 -7.36
CA ILE A 20 -7.16 3.01 -6.83
C ILE A 20 -6.18 3.03 -5.66
N MET A 21 -6.67 2.70 -4.47
CA MET A 21 -5.85 2.52 -3.28
C MET A 21 -4.93 1.29 -3.42
N VAL A 22 -3.63 1.48 -3.20
CA VAL A 22 -2.61 0.41 -3.24
C VAL A 22 -2.11 0.08 -1.84
N ILE A 23 -2.21 -1.19 -1.45
CA ILE A 23 -1.74 -1.73 -0.17
C ILE A 23 -0.59 -2.69 -0.43
N ALA A 24 0.47 -2.63 0.39
CA ALA A 24 1.60 -3.56 0.30
C ALA A 24 1.54 -4.61 1.42
N GLY A 25 1.65 -5.89 1.07
CA GLY A 25 1.73 -6.99 2.03
C GLY A 25 3.01 -7.81 1.87
N GLY A 26 3.41 -8.50 2.94
CA GLY A 26 4.51 -9.47 2.93
C GLY A 26 5.74 -9.03 3.74
N VAL A 27 6.88 -9.69 3.51
CA VAL A 27 8.13 -9.41 4.23
C VAL A 27 8.78 -8.15 3.65
N ILE A 28 8.50 -6.98 4.25
CA ILE A 28 9.05 -5.68 3.85
C ILE A 28 9.87 -5.11 5.02
N PRO A 29 11.16 -4.77 4.82
CA PRO A 29 11.98 -4.12 5.84
C PRO A 29 11.42 -2.75 6.25
N ALA A 30 11.39 -2.46 7.55
CA ALA A 30 10.86 -1.19 8.08
C ALA A 30 11.52 0.06 7.49
N GLN A 31 12.83 -0.01 7.21
CA GLN A 31 13.60 1.08 6.58
C GLN A 31 13.11 1.45 5.17
N ASP A 32 12.35 0.58 4.51
CA ASP A 32 11.80 0.83 3.17
C ASP A 32 10.37 1.38 3.21
N TYR A 33 9.76 1.51 4.39
CA TYR A 33 8.36 1.93 4.52
C TYR A 33 8.17 3.36 4.04
N ASP A 34 9.02 4.29 4.48
CA ASP A 34 8.99 5.69 4.04
C ASP A 34 9.10 5.83 2.52
N PHE A 35 9.92 5.00 1.88
CA PHE A 35 10.04 4.98 0.43
C PHE A 35 8.72 4.56 -0.24
N LEU A 36 8.08 3.49 0.27
CA LEU A 36 6.83 2.98 -0.28
C LEU A 36 5.64 3.91 -0.04
N TYR A 37 5.55 4.53 1.14
CA TYR A 37 4.52 5.53 1.43
C TYR A 37 4.67 6.74 0.49
N LYS A 38 5.90 7.24 0.29
CA LYS A 38 6.17 8.32 -0.69
C LYS A 38 5.86 7.91 -2.12
N ALA A 39 5.96 6.63 -2.46
CA ALA A 39 5.60 6.11 -3.77
C ALA A 39 4.07 5.99 -3.97
N GLY A 40 3.26 6.13 -2.93
CA GLY A 40 1.79 6.08 -3.01
C GLY A 40 1.14 4.83 -2.41
N VAL A 41 1.87 4.02 -1.64
CA VAL A 41 1.26 2.94 -0.85
C VAL A 41 0.46 3.55 0.30
N ALA A 42 -0.78 3.09 0.51
CA ALA A 42 -1.63 3.61 1.57
C ALA A 42 -1.45 2.90 2.92
N ALA A 43 -1.15 1.59 2.92
CA ALA A 43 -0.77 0.85 4.12
C ALA A 43 0.18 -0.32 3.83
N ILE A 44 0.93 -0.73 4.85
CA ILE A 44 1.87 -1.86 4.78
C ILE A 44 1.55 -2.88 5.87
N PHE A 45 1.29 -4.13 5.49
CA PHE A 45 1.00 -5.23 6.41
C PHE A 45 2.08 -6.32 6.34
N GLY A 46 2.89 -6.40 7.40
CA GLY A 46 3.98 -7.35 7.54
C GLY A 46 3.58 -8.73 8.07
N PRO A 47 4.53 -9.67 8.20
CA PRO A 47 4.29 -11.00 8.76
C PRO A 47 3.69 -10.92 10.18
N GLY A 48 2.69 -11.78 10.46
CA GLY A 48 2.00 -11.80 11.75
C GLY A 48 0.87 -10.76 11.89
N THR A 49 0.62 -9.93 10.88
CA THR A 49 -0.55 -9.04 10.88
C THR A 49 -1.85 -9.84 10.91
N SER A 50 -2.74 -9.54 11.85
CA SER A 50 -4.09 -10.13 11.90
C SER A 50 -4.90 -9.69 10.68
N VAL A 51 -5.48 -10.66 9.96
CA VAL A 51 -6.32 -10.40 8.78
C VAL A 51 -7.50 -9.49 9.12
N ALA A 52 -8.16 -9.72 10.26
CA ALA A 52 -9.29 -8.89 10.69
C ALA A 52 -8.86 -7.44 10.97
N LYS A 53 -7.68 -7.26 11.57
CA LYS A 53 -7.14 -5.92 11.82
C LYS A 53 -6.80 -5.20 10.51
N ALA A 54 -6.13 -5.89 9.59
CA ALA A 54 -5.79 -5.34 8.28
C ALA A 54 -7.05 -4.94 7.49
N ALA A 55 -8.09 -5.78 7.49
CA ALA A 55 -9.35 -5.49 6.82
C ALA A 55 -10.03 -4.23 7.37
N VAL A 56 -10.12 -4.10 8.70
CA VAL A 56 -10.70 -2.89 9.33
C VAL A 56 -9.90 -1.64 8.99
N GLU A 57 -8.57 -1.72 9.05
CA GLU A 57 -7.68 -0.61 8.74
C GLU A 57 -7.78 -0.18 7.26
N MET A 58 -7.82 -1.14 6.33
CA MET A 58 -8.06 -0.88 4.91
C MET A 58 -9.40 -0.18 4.67
N MET A 59 -10.47 -0.62 5.35
CA MET A 59 -11.79 0.00 5.20
C MET A 59 -11.80 1.43 5.71
N LYS A 60 -11.14 1.72 6.84
CA LYS A 60 -11.04 3.10 7.37
C LYS A 60 -10.32 4.03 6.40
N ILE A 61 -9.17 3.59 5.88
CA ILE A 61 -8.41 4.37 4.90
C ILE A 61 -9.24 4.60 3.64
N LEU A 62 -9.95 3.58 3.15
CA LEU A 62 -10.77 3.71 1.93
C LEU A 62 -11.97 4.65 2.11
N LEU A 63 -12.51 4.75 3.32
CA LEU A 63 -13.68 5.56 3.65
C LEU A 63 -13.32 6.96 4.19
N ASP A 64 -12.03 7.29 4.31
CA ASP A 64 -11.52 8.49 4.97
C ASP A 64 -12.03 8.68 6.42
N GLU A 65 -12.17 7.58 7.17
CA GLU A 65 -12.61 7.54 8.58
C GLU A 65 -11.48 7.43 9.62
#